data_AF-A0A0F7ZF70-F1
#
_entry.id   AF-A0A0F7ZF70-F1
#
_cell.length_a   1.000
_cell.length_b   1.000
_cell.length_c   1.000
_cell.angle_alpha   90.00
_cell.angle_beta   90.00
_cell.angle_gamma   90.00
#
_symmetry.space_group_name_H-M   'P 1'
#
loop_
_entity.id
_entity.type
_entity.pdbx_description
1 polymer ?
#
loop_
_entity_poly.entity_id
_entity_poly.type
_entity_poly.pdbx_seq_one_letter_code
_entity_poly.pdbx_strand_id
1 'polypeptide(L)'
;MKDSIPTVDWQFQTEPQASGDARRFHYARGKCLGGSSASHFMLYHRGNKGSYDIWADNVGDDSYRLNNFQKFFKRSATFTPPNTNKRRANATATTVFDLDDFAPAGQGGPLQVGYPNYVSSFATWAEQGLRAAGLKRQDGYSRKQVRGIHPSTRPP
;
A
#
# COMPACT_ATOMS: atom_id res chain seq x y z
N MET A 1 -25.80 -4.66 -11.35
CA MET A 1 -24.33 -4.56 -11.24
C MET A 1 -23.80 -5.98 -11.01
N LYS A 2 -23.20 -6.60 -12.03
CA LYS A 2 -22.82 -8.03 -12.09
C LYS A 2 -21.29 -8.22 -12.01
N ASP A 3 -20.57 -7.26 -11.44
CA ASP A 3 -19.11 -7.29 -11.31
C ASP A 3 -18.68 -7.95 -9.99
N SER A 4 -19.15 -9.17 -9.77
CA SER A 4 -18.80 -9.95 -8.59
C SER A 4 -18.77 -11.42 -8.95
N ILE A 5 -17.75 -12.12 -8.50
CA ILE A 5 -17.60 -13.57 -8.66
C ILE A 5 -18.01 -14.20 -7.31
N PRO A 6 -19.25 -14.74 -7.17
CA PRO A 6 -19.79 -15.16 -5.86
C PRO A 6 -18.99 -16.26 -5.16
N THR A 7 -18.16 -17.00 -5.91
CA THR A 7 -17.31 -18.06 -5.37
C THR A 7 -16.12 -17.52 -4.59
N VAL A 8 -15.70 -16.27 -4.83
CA VAL A 8 -14.53 -15.65 -4.19
C VAL A 8 -14.83 -14.28 -3.56
N ASP A 9 -16.09 -13.85 -3.56
CA ASP A 9 -16.57 -12.62 -2.93
C ASP A 9 -17.78 -12.92 -2.02
N TRP A 10 -17.81 -12.30 -0.84
CA TRP A 10 -18.95 -12.35 0.08
C TRP A 10 -20.16 -11.53 -0.41
N GLN A 11 -19.95 -10.62 -1.36
CA GLN A 11 -21.01 -9.81 -1.99
C GLN A 11 -21.79 -8.93 -1.02
N PHE A 12 -21.14 -8.44 0.04
CA PHE A 12 -21.79 -7.55 0.99
C PHE A 12 -22.26 -6.27 0.30
N GLN A 13 -23.44 -5.80 0.70
CA GLN A 13 -23.97 -4.51 0.27
C GLN A 13 -24.15 -3.61 1.48
N THR A 14 -23.90 -2.32 1.29
CA THR A 14 -24.24 -1.33 2.31
C THR A 14 -25.77 -1.21 2.44
N GLU A 15 -26.22 -0.69 3.58
CA GLU A 15 -27.54 -0.05 3.63
C GLU A 15 -27.58 1.18 2.70
N PRO A 16 -28.77 1.67 2.31
CA PRO A 16 -28.93 2.88 1.52
C PRO A 16 -28.19 4.05 2.17
N GLN A 17 -27.26 4.65 1.45
CA GLN A 17 -26.48 5.77 1.98
C GLN A 17 -27.18 7.08 1.64
N ALA A 18 -27.51 7.89 2.64
CA ALA A 18 -28.15 9.20 2.44
C ALA A 18 -27.30 10.12 1.54
N SER A 19 -25.98 10.12 1.73
CA SER A 19 -25.02 10.89 0.90
C SER A 19 -24.78 10.29 -0.48
N GLY A 20 -25.41 9.17 -0.81
CA GLY A 20 -25.26 8.44 -2.07
C GLY A 20 -26.56 8.33 -2.85
N ASP A 21 -27.50 9.25 -2.67
CA ASP A 21 -28.85 9.22 -3.28
C ASP A 21 -29.63 7.96 -2.92
N ALA A 22 -29.54 7.53 -1.65
CA ALA A 22 -30.13 6.28 -1.14
C ALA A 22 -29.69 5.02 -1.91
N ARG A 23 -28.55 5.05 -2.61
CA ARG A 23 -27.99 3.86 -3.27
C ARG A 23 -27.35 2.91 -2.25
N ARG A 24 -27.38 1.63 -2.60
CA ARG A 24 -26.57 0.58 -1.98
C ARG A 24 -25.30 0.40 -2.79
N PHE A 25 -24.17 0.26 -2.10
CA PHE A 25 -22.87 0.05 -2.73
C PHE A 25 -22.36 -1.35 -2.44
N HIS A 26 -21.68 -1.94 -3.43
CA HIS A 26 -21.00 -3.21 -3.26
C HIS A 26 -19.75 -3.02 -2.38
N TYR A 27 -19.65 -3.79 -1.31
CA TYR A 27 -18.52 -3.81 -0.38
C TYR A 27 -17.75 -5.12 -0.55
N ALA A 28 -16.90 -5.16 -1.58
CA ALA A 28 -16.17 -6.35 -1.99
C ALA A 28 -15.30 -6.90 -0.84
N ARG A 29 -15.50 -8.18 -0.50
CA ARG A 29 -14.73 -8.87 0.55
C ARG A 29 -14.38 -10.28 0.09
N GLY A 30 -13.10 -10.59 0.06
CA GLY A 30 -12.60 -11.90 -0.39
C GLY A 30 -13.15 -13.06 0.44
N LYS A 31 -13.73 -14.05 -0.24
CA LYS A 31 -14.29 -15.29 0.31
C LYS A 31 -13.40 -16.47 -0.08
N CYS A 32 -12.21 -16.53 0.49
CA CYS A 32 -11.23 -17.59 0.25
C CYS A 32 -10.19 -17.63 1.39
N LEU A 33 -9.28 -18.61 1.35
CA LEU A 33 -8.13 -18.64 2.23
C LEU A 33 -7.24 -17.40 1.99
N GLY A 34 -6.90 -16.68 3.05
CA GLY A 34 -6.27 -15.34 2.98
C GLY A 34 -7.29 -14.19 2.92
N GLY A 35 -8.57 -14.48 2.69
CA GLY A 35 -9.64 -13.48 2.69
C GLY A 35 -9.41 -12.38 1.65
N SER A 36 -9.53 -11.12 2.06
CA SER A 36 -9.38 -9.98 1.14
C SER A 36 -7.95 -9.77 0.65
N SER A 37 -6.93 -10.31 1.32
CA SER A 37 -5.54 -10.20 0.84
C SER A 37 -5.29 -11.06 -0.41
N ALA A 38 -6.16 -12.02 -0.71
CA ALA A 38 -6.07 -12.79 -1.94
C ALA A 38 -6.67 -12.06 -3.17
N SER A 39 -7.44 -10.99 -2.96
CA SER A 39 -8.16 -10.27 -4.03
C SER A 39 -7.88 -8.76 -4.08
N HIS A 40 -6.97 -8.24 -3.26
CA HIS A 40 -6.62 -6.80 -3.27
C HIS A 40 -5.64 -6.42 -4.39
N PHE A 41 -5.41 -5.12 -4.58
CA PHE A 41 -4.52 -4.58 -5.61
C PHE A 41 -3.02 -4.70 -5.31
N MET A 42 -2.64 -5.56 -4.37
CA MET A 42 -1.25 -5.82 -3.97
C MET A 42 -0.49 -4.59 -3.43
N LEU A 43 -1.16 -3.48 -3.12
CA LEU A 43 -0.49 -2.28 -2.59
C LEU A 43 -0.06 -2.50 -1.13
N TYR A 44 1.22 -2.28 -0.84
CA TYR A 44 1.75 -2.25 0.53
C TYR A 44 2.10 -0.81 0.90
N HIS A 45 1.35 -0.23 1.84
CA HIS A 45 1.57 1.11 2.40
C HIS A 45 1.34 1.06 3.91
N ARG A 46 2.05 1.92 4.66
CA ARG A 46 1.85 2.10 6.11
C ARG A 46 1.14 3.41 6.40
N GLY A 47 0.53 3.52 7.58
CA GLY A 47 -0.08 4.77 8.03
C GLY A 47 0.97 5.88 8.23
N ASN A 48 0.54 7.14 8.21
CA ASN A 48 1.40 8.26 8.59
C ASN A 48 1.52 8.35 10.12
N LYS A 49 2.58 9.00 10.63
CA LYS A 49 2.81 9.17 12.07
C LYS A 49 1.61 9.80 12.79
N GLY A 50 1.03 10.86 12.22
CA GLY A 50 -0.09 11.58 12.83
C GLY A 50 -1.32 10.71 13.06
N SER A 51 -1.61 9.76 12.16
CA SER A 51 -2.71 8.79 12.36
C SER A 51 -2.48 7.90 13.57
N TYR A 52 -1.25 7.40 13.76
CA TYR A 52 -0.88 6.62 14.94
C TYR A 52 -0.87 7.45 16.22
N ASP A 53 -0.42 8.70 16.12
CA ASP A 53 -0.43 9.63 17.25
C ASP A 53 -1.87 9.86 17.72
N ILE A 54 -2.78 10.22 16.82
CA ILE A 54 -4.21 10.42 17.12
C ILE A 54 -4.82 9.18 17.76
N TRP A 55 -4.48 7.97 17.28
CA TRP A 55 -4.98 6.74 17.89
C TRP A 55 -4.51 6.61 19.34
N ALA A 56 -3.21 6.73 19.58
CA ALA A 56 -2.64 6.65 20.92
C ALA A 56 -3.24 7.69 21.88
N ASP A 57 -3.43 8.93 21.42
CA ASP A 57 -4.06 9.99 22.21
C ASP A 57 -5.53 9.66 22.53
N ASN A 58 -6.30 9.20 21.54
CA ASN A 58 -7.72 8.90 21.72
C ASN A 58 -7.98 7.71 22.65
N VAL A 59 -7.11 6.69 22.63
CA VAL A 59 -7.25 5.52 23.51
C VAL A 59 -6.47 5.67 24.83
N GLY A 60 -5.65 6.71 24.96
CA GLY A 60 -4.79 6.92 26.13
C GLY A 60 -3.67 5.88 26.28
N ASP A 61 -3.20 5.28 25.17
CA ASP A 61 -2.18 4.22 25.17
C ASP A 61 -1.07 4.49 24.15
N ASP A 62 0.12 4.82 24.66
CA ASP A 62 1.30 5.10 23.85
C ASP A 62 1.84 3.87 23.10
N SER A 63 1.39 2.65 23.42
CA SER A 63 1.73 1.45 22.64
C SER A 63 1.29 1.59 21.17
N TYR A 64 0.29 2.45 20.91
CA TYR A 64 -0.21 2.74 19.57
C TYR A 64 0.61 3.78 18.78
N ARG A 65 1.65 4.38 19.38
CA ARG A 65 2.54 5.31 18.65
C ARG A 65 3.31 4.58 17.55
N LEU A 66 3.54 5.24 16.43
CA LEU A 66 4.22 4.64 15.27
C LEU A 66 5.57 4.01 15.64
N ASN A 67 6.37 4.65 16.50
CA ASN A 67 7.68 4.13 16.93
C ASN A 67 7.57 2.75 17.60
N ASN A 68 6.51 2.52 18.37
CA ASN A 68 6.24 1.25 19.04
C ASN A 68 5.73 0.18 18.07
N PHE A 69 5.07 0.59 16.97
CA PHE A 69 4.65 -0.30 15.88
C PHE A 69 5.77 -0.68 14.91
N GLN A 70 6.79 0.17 14.73
CA GLN A 70 7.84 -0.06 13.73
C GLN A 70 8.50 -1.44 13.84
N LYS A 71 8.74 -1.93 15.07
CA LYS A 71 9.30 -3.26 15.31
C LYS A 71 8.43 -4.38 14.72
N PHE A 72 7.11 -4.25 14.83
CA PHE A 72 6.17 -5.25 14.31
C PHE A 72 6.10 -5.22 12.78
N PHE A 73 6.13 -4.03 12.18
CA PHE A 73 6.20 -3.90 10.72
C PHE A 73 7.46 -4.54 10.15
N LYS A 74 8.62 -4.28 10.76
CA LYS A 74 9.89 -4.93 10.38
C LYS A 74 9.80 -6.44 10.53
N ARG A 75 9.28 -6.93 11.66
CA ARG A 75 9.13 -8.37 11.92
C ARG A 75 8.16 -9.07 10.95
N SER A 76 7.16 -8.36 10.43
CA SER A 76 6.12 -8.97 9.58
C SER A 76 6.56 -9.24 8.14
N ALA A 77 7.48 -8.43 7.60
CA ALA A 77 7.73 -8.37 6.17
C ALA A 77 9.20 -8.54 5.81
N THR A 78 9.47 -9.23 4.72
CA THR A 78 10.78 -9.33 4.07
C THR A 78 10.75 -8.50 2.80
N PHE A 79 11.69 -7.57 2.67
CA PHE A 79 11.75 -6.68 1.51
C PHE A 79 12.74 -7.18 0.46
N THR A 80 12.30 -7.23 -0.79
CA THR A 80 13.13 -7.53 -1.97
C THR A 80 13.28 -6.26 -2.81
N PRO A 81 14.51 -5.73 -2.97
CA PRO A 81 14.77 -4.60 -3.85
C PRO A 81 14.36 -4.86 -5.31
N PRO A 82 13.96 -3.82 -6.06
CA PRO A 82 13.60 -3.95 -7.47
C PRO A 82 14.79 -4.42 -8.31
N ASN A 83 14.57 -5.38 -9.22
CA ASN A 83 15.53 -5.68 -10.28
C ASN A 83 15.25 -4.81 -11.51
N THR A 84 15.96 -3.70 -11.64
CA THR A 84 15.77 -2.75 -12.74
C THR A 84 16.15 -3.32 -14.10
N ASN A 85 17.00 -4.34 -14.18
CA ASN A 85 17.38 -4.99 -15.43
C ASN A 85 16.21 -5.74 -16.08
N LYS A 86 15.19 -6.12 -15.31
CA LYS A 86 13.98 -6.76 -15.82
C LYS A 86 12.95 -5.77 -16.37
N ARG A 87 13.15 -4.46 -16.16
CA ARG A 87 12.22 -3.41 -16.61
C ARG A 87 12.54 -3.00 -18.04
N ARG A 88 11.52 -2.57 -18.78
CA ARG A 88 11.71 -1.97 -20.11
C ARG A 88 12.46 -0.64 -19.99
N ALA A 89 13.29 -0.32 -20.97
CA ALA A 89 14.10 0.91 -20.98
C ALA A 89 13.26 2.20 -20.85
N ASN A 90 12.02 2.21 -21.35
CA ASN A 90 11.10 3.37 -21.26
C ASN A 90 10.24 3.39 -19.97
N ALA A 91 10.39 2.39 -19.10
CA ALA A 91 9.69 2.30 -17.83
C ALA A 91 10.60 2.80 -16.69
N THR A 92 10.84 4.12 -16.68
CA THR A 92 11.81 4.79 -15.80
C THR A 92 11.21 5.35 -14.52
N ALA A 93 9.93 5.07 -14.23
CA ALA A 93 9.31 5.45 -12.96
C ALA A 93 10.22 5.00 -11.79
N THR A 94 10.79 5.98 -11.10
CA THR A 94 11.90 5.67 -10.21
C THR A 94 11.37 5.07 -8.92
N THR A 95 11.99 3.99 -8.53
CA THR A 95 11.67 3.30 -7.29
C THR A 95 12.64 3.75 -6.22
N VAL A 96 12.26 4.73 -5.43
CA VAL A 96 13.03 5.13 -4.24
C VAL A 96 12.55 4.28 -3.06
N PHE A 97 13.47 3.75 -2.27
CA PHE A 97 13.15 2.96 -1.09
C PHE A 97 14.24 3.16 -0.04
N ASP A 98 13.85 3.04 1.23
CA ASP A 98 14.76 3.02 2.35
C ASP A 98 14.81 1.60 2.93
N LEU A 99 16.00 1.00 2.97
CA LEU A 99 16.18 -0.34 3.53
C LEU A 99 15.94 -0.37 5.03
N ASP A 100 16.13 0.75 5.73
CA ASP A 100 15.88 0.85 7.16
C ASP A 100 14.39 0.69 7.48
N ASP A 101 13.48 0.86 6.51
CA ASP A 101 12.03 0.66 6.67
C ASP A 101 11.64 -0.80 6.90
N PHE A 102 12.53 -1.73 6.60
CA PHE A 102 12.30 -3.16 6.69
C PHE A 102 13.27 -3.82 7.68
N ALA A 103 13.04 -5.10 7.96
CA ALA A 103 14.05 -5.89 8.64
C ALA A 103 15.25 -6.12 7.71
N PRO A 104 16.47 -6.31 8.28
CA PRO A 104 17.62 -6.74 7.49
C PRO A 104 17.30 -8.01 6.68
N ALA A 105 18.02 -8.19 5.57
CA ALA A 105 17.85 -9.37 4.71
C ALA A 105 17.98 -10.66 5.53
N GLY A 106 17.02 -11.59 5.34
CA GLY A 106 16.96 -12.85 6.08
C GLY A 106 16.39 -12.77 7.51
N GLN A 107 16.08 -11.58 8.02
CA GLN A 107 15.49 -11.37 9.35
C GLN A 107 14.01 -10.92 9.31
N GLY A 108 13.46 -10.81 8.10
CA GLY A 108 12.06 -10.41 7.90
C GLY A 108 11.07 -11.54 8.13
N GLY A 109 9.80 -11.16 8.17
CA GLY A 109 8.70 -12.11 8.32
C GLY A 109 8.28 -12.76 6.99
N PRO A 110 7.23 -13.61 7.03
CA PRO A 110 6.78 -14.38 5.88
C PRO A 110 6.19 -13.52 4.74
N LEU A 111 5.78 -12.27 5.01
CA LEU A 111 5.21 -11.40 3.99
C LEU A 111 6.32 -10.84 3.10
N GLN A 112 6.41 -11.35 1.87
CA GLN A 112 7.31 -10.80 0.86
C GLN A 112 6.75 -9.48 0.34
N VAL A 113 7.58 -8.45 0.28
CA VAL A 113 7.25 -7.12 -0.24
C VAL A 113 8.38 -6.68 -1.15
N GLY A 114 8.06 -6.10 -2.30
CA GLY A 114 9.06 -5.59 -3.21
C GLY A 114 8.42 -4.64 -4.20
N TYR A 115 8.96 -4.61 -5.40
CA TYR A 115 8.39 -3.83 -6.50
C TYR A 115 8.20 -4.72 -7.71
N PRO A 116 7.19 -4.44 -8.54
CA PRO A 116 6.96 -5.25 -9.73
C PRO A 116 8.13 -5.12 -10.71
N ASN A 117 8.45 -6.24 -11.37
CA ASN A 117 9.40 -6.28 -12.48
C ASN A 117 8.82 -5.62 -13.75
N TYR A 118 7.50 -5.59 -13.87
CA TYR A 118 6.80 -4.88 -14.95
C TYR A 118 6.29 -3.53 -14.47
N VAL A 119 6.67 -2.47 -15.17
CA VAL A 119 6.19 -1.11 -14.94
C VAL A 119 5.67 -0.58 -16.27
N SER A 120 4.43 -0.10 -16.29
CA SER A 120 3.84 0.50 -17.49
C SER A 120 4.55 1.82 -17.83
N SER A 121 4.77 2.09 -19.12
CA SER A 121 5.31 3.38 -19.58
C SER A 121 4.43 4.57 -19.17
N PHE A 122 3.13 4.33 -18.99
CA PHE A 122 2.21 5.34 -18.43
C PHE A 122 2.70 5.87 -17.08
N ALA A 123 3.28 5.03 -16.22
CA ALA A 123 3.74 5.46 -14.89
C ALA A 123 4.86 6.51 -14.98
N THR A 124 5.73 6.40 -15.99
CA THR A 124 6.79 7.40 -16.27
C THR A 124 6.17 8.76 -16.57
N TRP A 125 5.19 8.80 -17.48
CA TRP A 125 4.54 10.04 -17.90
C TRP A 125 3.64 10.62 -16.81
N ALA A 126 2.93 9.77 -16.07
CA ALA A 126 2.15 10.17 -14.91
C ALA A 126 3.03 10.82 -13.84
N GLU A 127 4.21 10.26 -13.56
CA GLU A 127 5.17 10.89 -12.65
C GLU A 127 5.61 12.28 -13.14
N GLN A 128 5.92 12.42 -14.42
CA GLN A 128 6.32 13.72 -14.99
C GLN A 128 5.19 14.75 -14.91
N GLY A 129 3.95 14.36 -15.22
CA GLY A 129 2.79 15.24 -15.13
C GLY A 129 2.52 15.71 -13.70
N LEU A 130 2.60 14.81 -12.72
CA LEU A 130 2.42 15.15 -11.30
C LEU A 130 3.55 16.08 -10.80
N ARG A 131 4.79 15.88 -11.27
CA ARG A 131 5.90 16.82 -10.98
C ARG A 131 5.67 18.20 -11.58
N ALA A 132 5.18 18.27 -12.82
CA ALA A 132 4.83 19.53 -13.47
C ALA A 132 3.70 20.26 -12.72
N ALA A 133 2.79 19.52 -12.08
CA ALA A 133 1.77 20.05 -11.18
C ALA A 133 2.29 20.47 -9.78
N GLY A 134 3.61 20.43 -9.55
CA GLY A 134 4.25 20.87 -8.32
C GLY A 134 4.31 19.82 -7.20
N LEU A 135 3.89 18.57 -7.47
CA LEU A 135 4.02 17.50 -6.48
C LEU A 135 5.47 17.02 -6.40
N LYS A 136 6.01 17.05 -5.18
CA LYS A 136 7.35 16.55 -4.90
C LYS A 136 7.34 15.03 -4.80
N ARG A 137 8.44 14.40 -5.25
CA ARG A 137 8.71 12.99 -4.97
C ARG A 137 8.96 12.81 -3.47
N GLN A 138 8.53 11.68 -2.92
CA GLN A 138 8.80 11.31 -1.54
C GLN A 138 9.62 10.02 -1.50
N ASP A 139 10.61 9.99 -0.61
CA ASP A 139 11.59 8.92 -0.53
C ASP A 139 11.25 7.88 0.56
N GLY A 140 10.21 8.13 1.37
CA GLY A 140 9.84 7.30 2.52
C GLY A 140 8.34 7.30 2.85
N TYR A 141 7.54 6.62 2.03
CA TYR A 141 6.10 6.46 2.26
C TYR A 141 5.80 5.64 3.53
N SER A 142 6.73 4.79 3.96
CA SER A 142 6.54 3.86 5.07
C SER A 142 6.79 4.45 6.47
N ARG A 143 7.29 5.70 6.58
CA ARG A 143 7.63 6.26 7.90
C ARG A 143 7.14 7.65 8.25
N LYS A 144 7.01 8.62 7.34
CA LYS A 144 6.82 10.02 7.81
C LYS A 144 5.91 10.90 6.98
N GLN A 145 5.89 10.80 5.64
CA GLN A 145 5.09 11.70 4.82
C GLN A 145 4.46 10.96 3.63
N VAL A 146 3.14 10.78 3.70
CA VAL A 146 2.31 10.22 2.63
C VAL A 146 1.96 11.29 1.57
N ARG A 147 2.57 12.48 1.65
CA ARG A 147 2.27 13.61 0.76
C ARG A 147 3.25 13.67 -0.41
N GLY A 148 2.95 12.98 -1.51
CA GLY A 148 3.71 13.10 -2.76
C GLY A 148 3.57 11.90 -3.69
N ILE A 149 4.47 11.78 -4.65
CA ILE A 149 4.46 10.72 -5.66
C ILE A 149 5.47 9.63 -5.26
N HIS A 150 5.01 8.39 -5.17
CA HIS A 150 5.85 7.22 -4.92
C HIS A 150 5.21 5.98 -5.57
N PRO A 151 5.94 5.20 -6.38
CA PRO A 151 5.44 3.91 -6.85
C PRO A 151 5.21 2.99 -5.66
N SER A 152 4.02 2.41 -5.51
CA SER A 152 3.72 1.54 -4.37
C SER A 152 4.56 0.25 -4.39
N THR A 153 5.05 -0.18 -3.23
CA THR A 153 5.54 -1.55 -3.04
C THR A 153 4.40 -2.56 -3.18
N ARG A 154 4.70 -3.76 -3.70
CA ARG A 154 3.77 -4.89 -3.84
C ARG A 154 4.41 -6.20 -3.39
N PRO A 155 3.65 -7.16 -2.84
CA PRO A 155 4.12 -8.54 -2.77
C PRO A 155 4.55 -9.03 -4.17
N PRO A 156 5.60 -9.86 -4.26
CA PRO A 156 6.03 -10.45 -5.53
C PRO A 156 4.95 -11.31 -6.17
#